data_AF-I1Y7D2-F1
#
_entry.id   AF-I1Y7D2-F1
#
_cell.length_a   1.000
_cell.length_b   1.000
_cell.length_c   1.000
_cell.angle_alpha   90.00
_cell.angle_beta   90.00
_cell.angle_gamma   90.00
#
_symmetry.space_group_name_H-M   'P 1'
#
loop_
_entity.id
_entity.type
_entity.pdbx_description
1 polymer ?
#
loop_
_entity_poly.entity_id
_entity_poly.type
_entity_poly.pdbx_seq_one_letter_code
_entity_poly.pdbx_strand_id
1 'polypeptide(L)'
;EYTKDLELNLQQIFGKLFRKYIKKNNTIVENTSYSSLDELRESWWNTNKKYIWLAMKHGAGMNGTTCSCSGENQTNSCDDMSTIDLIPQYLRFLQEWVEHFCKQRQEKVKPVIENCKSCKESGGTCNGECKTKCKDECEKYKNFIEEFCTAAGGTSGSPWSKR
;
A
#
# COMPACT_ATOMS: atom_id res chain seq x y z
N GLU A 1 -16.40 9.95 -1.08
CA GLU A 1 -17.59 10.06 -1.96
C GLU A 1 -17.45 9.14 -3.17
N TYR A 2 -16.42 9.32 -4.00
CA TYR A 2 -16.11 8.46 -5.16
C TYR A 2 -16.13 6.94 -4.91
N THR A 3 -15.62 6.46 -3.77
CA THR A 3 -15.62 5.02 -3.44
C THR A 3 -17.02 4.45 -3.26
N LYS A 4 -17.96 5.24 -2.73
CA LYS A 4 -19.35 4.81 -2.51
C LYS A 4 -20.11 4.70 -3.83
N ASP A 5 -19.94 5.70 -4.70
CA ASP A 5 -20.60 5.70 -6.02
C ASP A 5 -20.05 4.60 -6.92
N LEU A 6 -18.74 4.34 -6.88
CA LEU A 6 -18.12 3.24 -7.59
C LEU A 6 -18.70 1.89 -7.14
N GLU A 7 -18.77 1.64 -5.82
CA GLU A 7 -19.32 0.39 -5.30
C GLU A 7 -20.79 0.23 -5.67
N LEU A 8 -21.60 1.29 -5.59
CA LEU A 8 -23.00 1.28 -6.00
C LEU A 8 -23.14 0.89 -7.48
N ASN A 9 -22.32 1.49 -8.35
CA ASN A 9 -22.33 1.19 -9.78
C ASN A 9 -21.94 -0.27 -10.05
N LEU A 10 -20.89 -0.78 -9.37
CA LEU A 10 -20.50 -2.18 -9.47
C LEU A 10 -21.62 -3.11 -8.99
N GLN A 11 -22.32 -2.77 -7.90
CA GLN A 11 -23.45 -3.57 -7.40
C GLN A 11 -24.58 -3.65 -8.41
N GLN A 12 -24.90 -2.53 -9.06
CA GLN A 12 -25.93 -2.51 -10.11
C GLN A 12 -25.52 -3.34 -11.32
N ILE A 13 -24.26 -3.25 -11.79
CA ILE A 13 -23.75 -4.00 -12.94
C ILE A 13 -23.77 -5.51 -12.66
N PHE A 14 -23.12 -5.95 -11.57
CA PHE A 14 -23.07 -7.36 -11.20
C PHE A 14 -24.47 -7.89 -10.85
N GLY A 15 -25.33 -7.07 -10.24
CA GLY A 15 -26.74 -7.40 -10.00
C GLY A 15 -27.54 -7.67 -11.28
N LYS A 16 -27.33 -6.86 -12.33
CA LYS A 16 -27.95 -7.09 -13.65
C LYS A 16 -27.43 -8.37 -14.31
N LEU A 17 -26.11 -8.61 -14.25
CA LEU A 17 -25.50 -9.84 -14.78
C LEU A 17 -26.01 -11.09 -14.06
N PHE A 18 -26.02 -11.07 -12.73
CA PHE A 18 -26.54 -12.15 -11.90
C PHE A 18 -28.00 -12.48 -12.27
N ARG A 19 -28.88 -11.47 -12.34
CA ARG A 19 -30.29 -11.71 -12.77
C ARG A 19 -30.39 -12.24 -14.20
N LYS A 20 -29.59 -11.76 -15.14
CA LYS A 20 -29.66 -12.17 -16.55
C LYS A 20 -29.22 -13.63 -16.76
N TYR A 21 -28.14 -14.04 -16.12
CA TYR A 21 -27.52 -15.35 -16.36
C TYR A 21 -27.93 -16.42 -15.32
N ILE A 22 -28.24 -16.04 -14.07
CA ILE A 22 -28.63 -17.00 -13.02
C ILE A 22 -30.15 -17.21 -12.99
N LYS A 23 -30.98 -16.15 -12.97
CA LYS A 23 -32.46 -16.34 -12.95
C LYS A 23 -33.02 -16.94 -14.24
N LYS A 24 -32.34 -16.80 -15.39
CA LYS A 24 -32.72 -17.45 -16.65
C LYS A 24 -32.40 -18.95 -16.65
N ASN A 25 -31.44 -19.40 -15.83
CA ASN A 25 -31.05 -20.82 -15.72
C ASN A 25 -31.90 -21.62 -14.72
N ASN A 26 -32.74 -21.00 -13.88
CA ASN A 26 -33.68 -21.76 -13.04
C ASN A 26 -34.74 -22.53 -13.85
N THR A 27 -34.80 -22.36 -15.17
CA THR A 27 -35.60 -23.18 -16.10
C THR A 27 -34.82 -24.30 -16.80
N ILE A 28 -33.48 -24.37 -16.67
CA ILE A 28 -32.63 -25.38 -17.31
C ILE A 28 -31.56 -25.84 -16.30
N VAL A 29 -31.69 -27.08 -15.83
CA VAL A 29 -30.79 -27.72 -14.85
C VAL A 29 -29.40 -27.94 -15.45
N GLU A 30 -28.50 -26.97 -15.30
CA GLU A 30 -27.05 -27.19 -15.45
C GLU A 30 -26.27 -26.41 -14.37
N ASN A 31 -25.32 -27.09 -13.73
CA ASN A 31 -24.57 -26.75 -12.51
C ASN A 31 -23.64 -25.51 -12.59
N THR A 32 -24.08 -24.40 -13.16
CA THR A 32 -23.32 -23.13 -13.24
C THR A 32 -23.96 -22.00 -12.42
N SER A 33 -24.66 -22.34 -11.33
CA SER A 33 -25.37 -21.36 -10.50
C SER A 33 -24.48 -20.85 -9.37
N TYR A 34 -23.95 -19.62 -9.48
CA TYR A 34 -23.42 -18.88 -8.33
C TYR A 34 -24.47 -18.75 -7.24
N SER A 35 -24.10 -19.04 -6.00
CA SER A 35 -25.00 -19.00 -4.84
C SER A 35 -25.24 -17.57 -4.32
N SER A 36 -24.34 -16.63 -4.63
CA SER A 36 -24.42 -15.24 -4.19
C SER A 36 -23.78 -14.26 -5.19
N LEU A 37 -24.01 -12.95 -4.98
CA LEU A 37 -23.32 -11.89 -5.73
C LEU A 37 -21.82 -11.84 -5.41
N ASP A 38 -21.42 -12.22 -4.20
CA ASP A 38 -20.02 -12.21 -3.76
C ASP A 38 -19.23 -13.30 -4.49
N GLU A 39 -19.81 -14.50 -4.59
CA GLU A 39 -19.19 -15.62 -5.33
C GLU A 39 -19.03 -15.29 -6.82
N LEU A 40 -20.02 -14.63 -7.44
CA LEU A 40 -19.93 -14.16 -8.82
C LEU A 40 -18.79 -13.14 -9.01
N ARG A 41 -18.65 -12.19 -8.07
CA ARG A 41 -17.61 -11.16 -8.13
C ARG A 41 -16.22 -11.74 -7.93
N GLU A 42 -16.07 -12.67 -6.99
CA GLU A 42 -14.80 -13.38 -6.72
C GLU A 42 -14.38 -14.22 -7.93
N SER A 43 -15.31 -14.99 -8.51
CA SER A 43 -15.04 -15.78 -9.72
C SER A 43 -14.67 -14.89 -10.91
N TRP A 44 -15.38 -13.76 -11.08
CA TRP A 44 -15.05 -12.78 -12.12
C TRP A 44 -13.65 -12.20 -11.92
N TRP A 45 -13.26 -11.83 -10.70
CA TRP A 45 -11.92 -11.36 -10.40
C TRP A 45 -10.86 -12.41 -10.73
N ASN A 46 -11.01 -13.63 -10.21
CA ASN A 46 -10.06 -14.72 -10.44
C ASN A 46 -9.88 -15.07 -11.92
N THR A 47 -10.95 -14.95 -12.71
CA THR A 47 -10.91 -15.17 -14.17
C THR A 47 -10.15 -14.06 -14.90
N ASN A 48 -10.32 -12.80 -14.48
CA ASN A 48 -9.89 -11.63 -15.24
C ASN A 48 -8.61 -10.96 -14.72
N LYS A 49 -8.16 -11.27 -13.50
CA LYS A 49 -7.05 -10.58 -12.82
C LYS A 49 -5.74 -10.56 -13.61
N LYS A 50 -5.46 -11.59 -14.41
CA LYS A 50 -4.29 -11.63 -15.30
C LYS A 50 -4.30 -10.53 -16.37
N TYR A 51 -5.48 -10.21 -16.92
CA TYR A 51 -5.64 -9.17 -17.93
C TYR A 51 -5.57 -7.78 -17.31
N ILE A 52 -6.15 -7.64 -16.12
CA ILE A 52 -6.06 -6.41 -15.33
C ILE A 52 -4.60 -6.12 -14.98
N TRP A 53 -3.85 -7.13 -14.52
CA TRP A 53 -2.41 -7.01 -14.26
C TRP A 53 -1.63 -6.60 -15.50
N LEU A 54 -1.89 -7.25 -16.64
CA LEU A 54 -1.25 -6.90 -17.91
C LEU A 54 -1.50 -5.44 -18.30
N ALA A 55 -2.75 -4.97 -18.18
CA ALA A 55 -3.10 -3.58 -18.45
C ALA A 55 -2.38 -2.60 -17.49
N MET A 56 -2.28 -2.94 -16.20
CA MET A 56 -1.53 -2.16 -15.22
C MET A 56 -0.04 -2.07 -15.57
N LYS A 57 0.59 -3.19 -15.97
CA LYS A 57 1.99 -3.20 -16.42
C LYS A 57 2.22 -2.28 -17.62
N HIS A 58 1.33 -2.33 -18.62
CA HIS A 58 1.42 -1.44 -19.77
C HIS A 58 1.24 0.04 -19.38
N GLY A 59 0.27 0.35 -18.52
CA GLY A 59 0.06 1.72 -18.03
C GLY A 59 1.26 2.26 -17.23
N ALA A 60 1.98 1.38 -16.52
CA ALA A 60 3.20 1.72 -15.80
C ALA A 60 4.46 1.78 -16.68
N GLY A 61 4.34 1.54 -18.00
CA GLY A 61 5.50 1.51 -18.91
C GLY A 61 6.44 0.33 -18.66
N MET A 62 5.98 -0.73 -18.01
CA MET A 62 6.79 -1.91 -17.68
C MET A 62 6.82 -2.87 -18.88
N ASN A 63 7.89 -2.78 -19.68
CA ASN A 63 8.10 -3.51 -20.92
C ASN A 63 9.16 -4.62 -20.75
N GLY A 64 8.81 -5.68 -20.01
CA GLY A 64 9.62 -6.90 -19.90
C GLY A 64 10.89 -6.75 -19.06
N THR A 65 11.09 -7.67 -18.13
CA THR A 65 12.31 -7.86 -17.30
C THR A 65 12.74 -6.79 -16.29
N THR A 66 12.33 -5.53 -16.37
CA THR A 66 12.74 -4.51 -15.38
C THR A 66 11.60 -4.13 -14.45
N CYS A 67 11.51 -4.87 -13.37
CA CYS A 67 10.61 -4.58 -12.27
C CYS A 67 11.34 -4.86 -10.98
N SER A 68 12.10 -3.89 -10.51
CA SER A 68 12.85 -3.97 -9.26
C SER A 68 11.89 -3.76 -8.09
N CYS A 69 11.07 -4.79 -7.79
CA CYS A 69 10.16 -4.79 -6.65
C CYS A 69 10.87 -5.06 -5.31
N SER A 70 12.18 -5.25 -5.29
CA SER A 70 12.93 -5.50 -4.06
C SER A 70 14.36 -5.02 -4.22
N GLY A 71 14.86 -4.32 -3.20
CA GLY A 71 16.28 -3.97 -3.11
C GLY A 71 17.13 -5.24 -3.17
N GLU A 72 18.17 -5.17 -4.01
CA GLU A 72 19.30 -6.10 -4.11
C GLU A 72 18.97 -7.60 -4.31
N ASN A 73 19.27 -8.08 -5.52
CA ASN A 73 19.49 -9.49 -5.87
C ASN A 73 18.29 -10.46 -5.80
N GLN A 74 17.08 -10.02 -6.12
CA GLN A 74 16.01 -10.94 -6.52
C GLN A 74 15.56 -10.63 -7.95
N THR A 75 15.85 -11.54 -8.87
CA THR A 75 15.26 -11.58 -10.22
C THR A 75 13.79 -12.02 -10.10
N ASN A 76 12.97 -11.25 -9.40
CA ASN A 76 11.53 -11.44 -9.41
C ASN A 76 11.05 -10.76 -10.70
N SER A 77 10.89 -11.55 -11.77
CA SER A 77 10.26 -11.02 -12.96
C SER A 77 8.85 -10.56 -12.59
N CYS A 78 8.46 -9.34 -12.95
CA CYS A 78 7.05 -8.91 -12.91
C CYS A 78 6.15 -9.64 -13.92
N ASP A 79 6.67 -10.73 -14.49
CA ASP A 79 5.88 -11.74 -15.18
C ASP A 79 5.02 -12.54 -14.20
N ASP A 80 5.48 -12.75 -12.96
CA ASP A 80 4.66 -13.42 -11.95
C ASP A 80 3.60 -12.46 -11.41
N MET A 81 2.34 -12.88 -11.55
CA MET A 81 1.21 -12.18 -10.97
C MET A 81 1.33 -12.21 -9.45
N SER A 82 1.37 -11.03 -8.86
CA SER A 82 1.48 -10.89 -7.41
C SER A 82 0.30 -11.58 -6.70
N THR A 83 0.59 -12.44 -5.74
CA THR A 83 -0.41 -13.12 -4.87
C THR A 83 -0.95 -12.19 -3.77
N ILE A 84 -0.66 -10.89 -3.85
CA ILE A 84 -1.13 -9.90 -2.88
C ILE A 84 -2.65 -9.90 -2.76
N ASP A 85 -3.39 -10.25 -3.81
CA ASP A 85 -4.86 -10.28 -3.78
C ASP A 85 -5.41 -11.30 -2.76
N LEU A 86 -4.64 -12.35 -2.44
CA LEU A 86 -4.97 -13.33 -1.40
C LEU A 86 -4.70 -12.86 0.03
N ILE A 87 -3.89 -11.81 0.21
CA ILE A 87 -3.56 -11.27 1.54
C ILE A 87 -4.72 -10.36 2.00
N PRO A 88 -5.27 -10.50 3.22
CA PRO A 88 -6.28 -9.59 3.72
C PRO A 88 -5.87 -8.11 3.58
N GLN A 89 -6.81 -7.26 3.12
CA GLN A 89 -6.53 -5.86 2.78
C GLN A 89 -5.88 -5.09 3.93
N TYR A 90 -6.34 -5.29 5.16
CA TYR A 90 -5.76 -4.69 6.35
C TYR A 90 -4.27 -5.00 6.51
N LEU A 91 -3.86 -6.24 6.24
CA LEU A 91 -2.44 -6.65 6.36
C LEU A 91 -1.60 -6.04 5.24
N ARG A 92 -2.13 -5.96 4.00
CA ARG A 92 -1.45 -5.24 2.90
C ARG A 92 -1.21 -3.78 3.24
N PHE A 93 -2.24 -3.13 3.78
CA PHE A 93 -2.12 -1.74 4.14
C PHE A 93 -1.14 -1.57 5.30
N LEU A 94 -1.15 -2.46 6.30
CA LEU A 94 -0.19 -2.43 7.41
C LEU A 94 1.26 -2.55 6.89
N GLN A 95 1.49 -3.44 5.93
CA GLN A 95 2.80 -3.55 5.26
C GLN A 95 3.18 -2.23 4.57
N GLU A 96 2.29 -1.66 3.75
CA GLU A 96 2.49 -0.36 3.07
C GLU A 96 2.80 0.76 4.09
N TRP A 97 2.11 0.75 5.24
CA TRP A 97 2.34 1.71 6.32
C TRP A 97 3.72 1.57 6.96
N VAL A 98 4.13 0.34 7.29
CA VAL A 98 5.45 0.06 7.90
C VAL A 98 6.58 0.44 6.94
N GLU A 99 6.47 0.10 5.66
CA GLU A 99 7.45 0.45 4.64
C GLU A 99 7.60 1.98 4.52
N HIS A 100 6.48 2.70 4.45
CA HIS A 100 6.47 4.17 4.36
C HIS A 100 7.02 4.82 5.64
N PHE A 101 6.70 4.29 6.82
CA PHE A 101 7.25 4.75 8.09
C PHE A 101 8.77 4.58 8.13
N CYS A 102 9.27 3.38 7.82
CA CYS A 102 10.69 3.07 7.87
C CYS A 102 11.49 3.98 6.95
N LYS A 103 10.99 4.26 5.73
CA LYS A 103 11.63 5.18 4.79
C LYS A 103 11.72 6.60 5.36
N GLN A 104 10.60 7.15 5.84
CA GLN A 104 10.59 8.49 6.42
C GLN A 104 11.46 8.57 7.66
N ARG A 105 11.41 7.57 8.55
CA ARG A 105 12.25 7.50 9.74
C ARG A 105 13.73 7.54 9.37
N GLN A 106 14.16 6.80 8.35
CA GLN A 106 15.54 6.84 7.87
C GLN A 106 15.92 8.23 7.33
N GLU A 107 15.05 8.89 6.57
CA GLU A 107 15.29 10.24 6.07
C GLU A 107 15.38 11.28 7.20
N LYS A 108 14.51 11.18 8.21
CA LYS A 108 14.45 12.11 9.35
C LYS A 108 15.57 11.89 10.38
N VAL A 109 16.09 10.67 10.51
CA VAL A 109 17.19 10.38 11.45
C VAL A 109 18.56 10.78 10.90
N LYS A 110 18.74 10.85 9.57
CA LYS A 110 20.01 11.26 8.93
C LYS A 110 20.53 12.62 9.44
N PRO A 111 19.72 13.71 9.45
CA PRO A 111 20.13 15.00 10.01
C PRO A 111 20.55 14.92 11.48
N VAL A 112 19.86 14.09 12.29
CA VAL A 112 20.21 13.90 13.70
C VAL A 112 21.59 13.26 13.82
N ILE A 113 21.85 12.18 13.06
CA ILE A 113 23.13 11.49 13.06
C ILE A 113 24.26 12.43 12.65
N GLU A 114 24.07 13.20 11.57
CA GLU A 114 25.08 14.13 11.05
C GLU A 114 25.40 15.25 12.04
N ASN A 115 24.37 15.92 12.59
CA ASN A 115 24.55 17.08 13.45
C ASN A 115 24.93 16.73 14.89
N CYS A 116 24.60 15.52 15.36
CA CYS A 116 24.95 15.05 16.70
C CYS A 116 26.25 14.23 16.75
N LYS A 117 26.85 13.88 15.60
CA LYS A 117 28.08 13.05 15.55
C LYS A 117 29.23 13.66 16.36
N SER A 118 29.49 14.95 16.17
CA SER A 118 30.55 15.68 16.86
C SER A 118 30.31 15.77 18.38
N CYS A 119 29.05 15.78 18.83
CA CYS A 119 28.71 15.79 20.26
C CYS A 119 29.06 14.45 20.93
N LYS A 120 28.97 13.34 20.19
CA LYS A 120 29.35 12.00 20.65
C LYS A 120 30.88 11.84 20.73
N GLU A 121 31.60 12.42 19.78
CA GLU A 121 33.07 12.40 19.72
C GLU A 121 33.70 13.30 20.81
N SER A 122 32.96 14.27 21.33
CA SER A 122 33.40 15.20 22.39
C SER A 122 33.40 14.61 23.81
N GLY A 123 33.42 13.28 23.97
CA GLY A 123 33.45 12.62 25.28
C GLY A 123 32.22 12.88 26.18
N GLY A 124 31.08 13.26 25.59
CA GLY A 124 29.84 13.58 26.33
C GLY A 124 29.74 15.03 26.81
N THR A 125 30.80 15.83 26.70
CA THR A 125 30.73 17.29 26.94
C THR A 125 30.12 18.00 25.72
N CYS A 126 28.79 18.07 25.70
CA CYS A 126 28.02 18.74 24.66
C CYS A 126 28.02 20.27 24.92
N ASN A 127 29.06 20.97 24.45
CA ASN A 127 29.24 22.42 24.62
C ASN A 127 29.14 23.18 23.29
N GLY A 128 28.75 24.46 23.33
CA GLY A 128 28.76 25.35 22.17
C GLY A 128 27.72 25.03 21.08
N GLU A 129 28.11 25.22 19.81
CA GLU A 129 27.24 25.13 18.62
C GLU A 129 26.69 23.70 18.36
N CYS A 130 27.41 22.68 18.81
CA CYS A 130 26.98 21.28 18.74
C CYS A 130 25.71 21.05 19.57
N LYS A 131 25.63 21.66 20.76
CA LYS A 131 24.49 21.52 21.67
C LYS A 131 23.22 22.08 21.05
N THR A 132 23.30 23.21 20.36
CA THR A 132 22.13 23.87 19.77
C THR A 132 21.64 23.11 18.55
N LYS A 133 22.51 22.86 17.56
CA LYS A 133 22.12 22.18 16.31
C LYS A 133 21.66 20.74 16.54
N CYS A 134 22.38 19.97 17.36
CA CYS A 134 21.96 18.61 17.69
C CYS A 134 20.62 18.60 18.44
N LYS A 135 20.41 19.52 19.39
CA LYS A 135 19.15 19.62 20.11
C LYS A 135 17.99 19.97 19.18
N ASP A 136 18.17 20.93 18.29
CA ASP A 136 17.13 21.35 17.34
C ASP A 136 16.73 20.20 16.40
N GLU A 137 17.69 19.44 15.86
CA GLU A 137 17.40 18.27 15.04
C GLU A 137 16.77 17.11 15.84
N CYS A 138 17.20 16.90 17.10
CA CYS A 138 16.55 15.95 18.01
C CYS A 138 15.09 16.32 18.29
N GLU A 139 14.79 17.61 18.49
CA GLU A 139 13.44 18.11 18.73
C GLU A 139 12.56 17.89 17.49
N LYS A 140 13.07 18.19 16.29
CA LYS A 140 12.36 17.92 15.02
C LYS A 140 12.07 16.43 14.85
N TYR A 141 13.05 15.56 15.13
CA TYR A 141 12.86 14.12 15.03
C TYR A 141 11.86 13.59 16.06
N LYS A 142 11.92 14.10 17.30
CA LYS A 142 10.96 13.78 18.35
C LYS A 142 9.54 14.18 17.93
N ASN A 143 9.36 15.41 17.45
CA ASN A 143 8.05 15.89 16.97
C ASN A 143 7.54 15.02 15.82
N PHE A 144 8.40 14.63 14.88
CA PHE A 144 8.04 13.67 13.82
C PHE A 144 7.53 12.34 14.39
N ILE A 145 8.22 11.75 15.37
CA ILE A 145 7.78 10.48 15.99
C ILE A 145 6.47 10.67 16.76
N GLU A 146 6.34 11.74 17.54
CA GLU A 146 5.12 12.02 18.31
C GLU A 146 3.92 12.26 17.40
N GLU A 147 4.06 13.07 16.36
CA GLU A 147 3.03 13.24 15.33
C GLU A 147 2.70 11.92 14.66
N PHE A 148 3.70 11.12 14.31
CA PHE A 148 3.50 9.85 13.62
C PHE A 148 2.81 8.79 14.49
N CYS A 149 3.07 8.77 15.80
CA CYS A 149 2.42 7.88 16.75
C CYS A 149 0.97 8.29 17.08
N THR A 150 0.57 9.52 16.77
CA THR A 150 -0.85 9.90 16.86
C THR A 150 -1.62 9.47 15.61
N ALA A 151 -2.82 8.92 15.79
CA ALA A 151 -3.67 8.44 14.68
C ALA A 151 -4.01 9.54 13.64
N ALA A 152 -3.92 10.82 14.02
CA ALA A 152 -4.16 11.96 13.14
C ALA A 152 -2.92 12.41 12.34
N GLY A 153 -1.70 12.23 12.89
CA GLY A 153 -0.44 12.68 12.26
C GLY A 153 0.34 11.57 11.55
N GLY A 154 0.20 10.30 11.98
CA GLY A 154 0.80 9.10 11.37
C GLY A 154 0.37 8.79 9.94
N THR A 155 -0.60 9.55 9.45
CA THR A 155 -1.07 9.49 8.08
C THR A 155 -0.66 10.70 7.25
N SER A 156 -0.11 11.78 7.85
CA SER A 156 0.29 12.98 7.11
C SER A 156 1.39 12.63 6.10
N GLY A 157 1.05 12.73 4.81
CA GLY A 157 1.90 12.29 3.69
C GLY A 157 1.83 10.80 3.34
N SER A 158 1.33 9.92 4.22
CA SER A 158 1.06 8.51 3.89
C SER A 158 -0.18 8.41 3.00
N PRO A 159 -0.21 7.54 1.98
CA PRO A 159 -1.41 7.27 1.18
C PRO A 159 -2.65 6.92 2.03
N TRP A 160 -2.44 6.43 3.25
CA TRP A 160 -3.47 6.15 4.24
C TRP A 160 -4.29 7.35 4.70
N SER A 161 -3.75 8.58 4.71
CA SER A 161 -4.53 9.78 5.11
C SER A 161 -5.66 10.10 4.14
N LYS A 162 -5.58 9.56 2.92
CA LYS A 162 -6.48 9.88 1.81
C LYS A 162 -7.41 8.74 1.42
N ARG A 163 -7.32 7.58 2.08
CA ARG A 163 -8.15 6.39 1.79
C ARG A 163 -9.34 6.30 2.74
#